data_AF-A0A2R6AVC1-F1
#
_entry.id   AF-A0A2R6AVC1-F1
#
_cell.length_a   1.000
_cell.length_b   1.000
_cell.length_c   1.000
_cell.angle_alpha   90.00
_cell.angle_beta   90.00
_cell.angle_gamma   90.00
#
_symmetry.space_group_name_H-M   'P 1'
#
loop_
_entity.id
_entity.type
_entity.pdbx_description
1 polymer ?
#
loop_
_entity_poly.entity_id
_entity_poly.type
_entity_poly.pdbx_seq_one_letter_code
_entity_poly.pdbx_strand_id
1 'polypeptide(L)'
;MGRTVPSYRRVLDDYVERLRRAARRVGDPDVRRDLEELLNHAHDLENAFVEELGSPEEEVLLSLTLHLLREVKRMRLDEYSREPTTTR
;
A
#
# COMPACT_ATOMS: atom_id res chain seq x y z
N MET A 1 -27.93 23.78 9.73
CA MET A 1 -26.84 23.79 8.74
C MET A 1 -26.32 22.37 8.61
N GLY A 2 -26.57 21.72 7.47
CA GLY A 2 -26.17 20.33 7.26
C GLY A 2 -24.64 20.22 7.16
N ARG A 3 -24.03 19.32 7.95
CA ARG A 3 -22.63 18.95 7.76
C ARG A 3 -22.52 18.25 6.40
N THR A 4 -21.79 18.84 5.47
CA THR A 4 -21.38 18.15 4.24
C THR A 4 -20.57 16.92 4.64
N VAL A 5 -21.03 15.73 4.24
CA VAL A 5 -20.27 14.49 4.42
C VAL A 5 -19.02 14.59 3.54
N PRO A 6 -17.80 14.36 4.08
CA PRO A 6 -16.58 14.34 3.27
C PRO A 6 -16.68 13.28 2.18
N SER A 7 -16.10 13.53 1.00
CA SER A 7 -15.93 12.48 0.00
C SER A 7 -15.00 11.38 0.52
N TYR A 8 -15.26 10.13 0.13
CA TYR A 8 -14.44 8.98 0.50
C TYR A 8 -12.94 9.24 0.26
N ARG A 9 -12.61 9.72 -0.94
CA ARG A 9 -11.25 10.12 -1.33
C ARG A 9 -10.59 11.07 -0.34
N ARG A 10 -11.33 12.06 0.16
CA ARG A 10 -10.79 13.03 1.14
C ARG A 10 -10.48 12.34 2.47
N VAL A 11 -11.32 11.40 2.91
CA VAL A 11 -11.08 10.65 4.14
C VAL A 11 -9.85 9.74 3.98
N LEU A 12 -9.69 9.12 2.81
CA LEU A 12 -8.52 8.33 2.45
C LEU A 12 -7.25 9.19 2.44
N ASP A 13 -7.26 10.34 1.77
CA ASP A 13 -6.14 11.29 1.74
C ASP A 13 -5.72 11.70 3.16
N ASP A 14 -6.69 12.06 4.01
CA ASP A 14 -6.45 12.45 5.41
C ASP A 14 -5.85 11.29 6.22
N TYR A 15 -6.30 10.07 5.96
CA TYR A 15 -5.80 8.86 6.61
C TYR A 15 -4.36 8.54 6.17
N VAL A 16 -4.06 8.58 4.87
CA VAL A 16 -2.71 8.37 4.32
C VAL A 16 -1.73 9.43 4.85
N GLU A 17 -2.14 10.71 4.94
CA GLU A 17 -1.27 11.75 5.49
C GLU A 17 -1.02 11.58 6.99
N ARG A 18 -1.98 11.02 7.75
CA ARG A 18 -1.72 10.63 9.16
C ARG A 18 -0.65 9.53 9.23
N LEU A 19 -0.70 8.53 8.34
CA LEU A 19 0.30 7.47 8.29
C LEU A 19 1.68 8.00 7.86
N ARG A 20 1.74 8.88 6.87
CA ARG A 20 2.99 9.55 6.46
C ARG A 20 3.62 10.33 7.60
N ARG A 21 2.82 11.06 8.39
CA ARG A 21 3.32 11.76 9.60
C ARG A 21 3.86 10.80 10.66
N ALA A 22 3.30 9.59 10.77
CA ALA A 22 3.85 8.55 11.64
C ALA A 22 5.16 7.99 11.07
N ALA A 23 5.22 7.73 9.76
CA ALA A 23 6.42 7.25 9.07
C ALA A 23 7.62 8.17 9.26
N ARG A 24 7.42 9.50 9.20
CA ARG A 24 8.49 10.48 9.44
C ARG A 24 9.11 10.42 10.84
N ARG A 25 8.42 9.83 11.82
CA ARG A 25 8.92 9.66 13.20
C ARG A 25 9.73 8.38 13.39
N VAL A 26 9.79 7.51 12.38
CA VAL A 26 10.62 6.30 12.41
C VAL A 26 12.09 6.72 12.40
N GLY A 27 12.86 6.22 13.37
CA GLY A 27 14.28 6.58 13.54
C GLY A 27 15.21 5.91 12.53
N ASP A 28 14.81 4.75 12.01
CA ASP A 28 15.54 4.03 10.97
C ASP A 28 15.24 4.65 9.59
N PRO A 29 16.25 5.16 8.86
CA PRO A 29 16.05 5.83 7.59
C PRO A 29 15.60 4.88 6.47
N ASP A 30 16.01 3.61 6.49
CA ASP A 30 15.60 2.62 5.50
C ASP A 30 14.15 2.23 5.73
N VAL A 31 13.76 1.92 6.97
CA VAL A 31 12.37 1.60 7.31
C VAL A 31 11.43 2.77 6.99
N ARG A 32 11.87 4.01 7.24
CA ARG A 32 11.11 5.21 6.88
C ARG A 32 10.89 5.30 5.37
N ARG A 33 11.95 5.12 4.56
CA ARG A 33 11.87 5.15 3.09
C ARG A 33 10.91 4.08 2.60
N ASP A 34 11.07 2.86 3.07
CA ASP A 34 10.27 1.71 2.63
C ASP A 34 8.79 1.91 2.98
N LEU A 35 8.49 2.49 4.16
CA LEU A 35 7.12 2.82 4.56
C LEU A 35 6.51 3.95 3.72
N GLU A 36 7.29 4.98 3.38
CA GLU A 36 6.82 6.06 2.48
C GLU A 36 6.56 5.54 1.07
N GLU A 37 7.41 4.65 0.56
CA GLU A 37 7.21 3.98 -0.73
C GLU A 37 5.94 3.14 -0.74
N LEU A 38 5.75 2.32 0.30
CA LEU A 38 4.56 1.47 0.45
C LEU A 38 3.27 2.32 0.45
N LEU A 39 3.26 3.44 1.19
CA LEU A 39 2.10 4.34 1.28
C LEU A 39 1.74 5.02 -0.05
N ASN A 40 2.62 5.02 -1.07
CA ASN A 40 2.26 5.50 -2.40
C ASN A 40 1.28 4.57 -3.13
N HIS A 41 1.14 3.33 -2.67
CA HIS A 41 0.19 2.35 -3.20
C HIS A 41 -1.17 2.37 -2.49
N ALA A 42 -1.36 3.25 -1.51
CA ALA A 42 -2.57 3.29 -0.68
C ALA A 42 -3.88 3.46 -1.48
N HIS A 43 -3.82 4.06 -2.67
CA HIS A 43 -4.96 4.36 -3.55
C HIS A 43 -5.20 3.32 -4.65
N ASP A 44 -4.45 2.21 -4.67
CA ASP A 44 -4.51 1.22 -5.75
C ASP A 44 -5.91 0.58 -5.91
N LEU A 45 -6.77 0.68 -4.89
CA LEU A 45 -8.10 0.09 -4.84
C LEU A 45 -9.24 1.11 -4.66
N GLU A 46 -8.97 2.43 -4.78
CA GLU A 46 -9.91 3.51 -4.48
C GLU A 46 -11.28 3.29 -5.13
N ASN A 47 -11.30 2.99 -6.42
CA ASN A 47 -12.54 2.79 -7.16
C ASN A 47 -13.36 1.59 -6.65
N ALA A 48 -12.70 0.48 -6.31
CA ALA A 48 -13.37 -0.72 -5.81
C ALA A 48 -13.97 -0.49 -4.42
N PHE A 49 -13.29 0.29 -3.57
CA PHE A 49 -13.77 0.60 -2.22
C PHE A 49 -14.87 1.66 -2.20
N VAL A 50 -14.84 2.62 -3.13
CA VAL A 50 -15.93 3.59 -3.32
C VAL A 50 -17.24 2.88 -3.67
N GLU A 51 -17.19 1.84 -4.52
CA GLU A 51 -18.36 1.07 -4.93
C GLU A 51 -18.91 0.18 -3.81
N GLU A 52 -18.04 -0.46 -3.03
CA GLU A 52 -18.41 -1.40 -1.96
C GLU A 52 -18.66 -0.73 -0.60
N LEU A 53 -18.60 0.61 -0.51
CA LEU A 53 -18.71 1.37 0.75
C LEU A 53 -17.71 0.91 1.83
N GLY A 54 -16.53 0.42 1.42
CA GLY A 54 -15.51 -0.03 2.34
C GLY A 54 -14.87 1.14 3.10
N SER A 55 -14.14 0.87 4.17
CA SER A 55 -13.45 1.91 4.95
C SER A 55 -12.08 2.27 4.35
N PRO A 56 -11.58 3.51 4.53
CA PRO A 56 -10.22 3.89 4.13
C PRO A 56 -9.13 3.03 4.78
N GLU A 57 -9.36 2.58 6.02
CA GLU A 57 -8.45 1.68 6.74
C GLU A 57 -8.29 0.34 6.02
N GLU A 58 -9.39 -0.25 5.56
CA GLU A 58 -9.40 -1.51 4.82
C GLU A 58 -8.76 -1.36 3.44
N GLU A 59 -9.02 -0.24 2.73
CA GLU A 59 -8.37 0.03 1.45
C GLU A 59 -6.85 0.08 1.62
N VAL A 60 -6.35 0.90 2.55
CA VAL A 60 -4.91 1.01 2.79
C VAL A 60 -4.34 -0.36 3.13
N LEU A 61 -4.91 -1.09 4.09
CA LEU A 61 -4.40 -2.40 4.49
C LEU A 61 -4.31 -3.38 3.31
N LEU A 62 -5.37 -3.46 2.49
CA LEU A 62 -5.43 -4.39 1.38
C LEU A 62 -4.48 -3.99 0.25
N SER A 63 -4.41 -2.71 -0.09
CA SER A 63 -3.49 -2.18 -1.10
C SER A 63 -2.03 -2.47 -0.75
N LEU A 64 -1.62 -2.22 0.51
CA LEU A 64 -0.26 -2.52 0.98
C LEU A 64 0.02 -4.03 0.97
N THR A 65 -0.95 -4.86 1.37
CA THR A 65 -0.81 -6.32 1.37
C THR A 65 -0.64 -6.89 -0.04
N LEU A 66 -1.42 -6.38 -1.01
CA LEU A 66 -1.31 -6.77 -2.42
C LEU A 66 0.05 -6.38 -3.00
N HIS A 67 0.57 -5.20 -2.65
CA HIS A 67 1.89 -4.77 -3.07
C HIS A 67 2.98 -5.71 -2.53
N LEU A 68 2.98 -6.01 -1.23
CA LEU A 68 3.93 -6.95 -0.63
C LEU A 68 3.87 -8.34 -1.27
N LEU A 69 2.66 -8.85 -1.55
CA LEU A 69 2.49 -10.13 -2.23
C LEU A 69 3.09 -10.12 -3.64
N ARG A 70 3.01 -9.00 -4.37
CA ARG A 70 3.63 -8.84 -5.70
C ARG A 70 5.16 -8.85 -5.59
N GLU A 71 5.74 -8.18 -4.61
CA GLU A 71 7.19 -8.19 -4.37
C GLU A 71 7.70 -9.60 -4.06
N VAL A 72 7.04 -10.30 -3.12
CA VAL A 72 7.42 -11.68 -2.76
C VAL A 72 7.34 -12.61 -3.96
N LYS A 73 6.31 -12.47 -4.80
CA LYS A 73 6.19 -13.25 -6.04
C LYS A 73 7.31 -12.95 -7.03
N ARG A 74 7.67 -11.66 -7.21
CA ARG A 74 8.79 -11.26 -8.08
C ARG A 74 10.12 -11.85 -7.60
N MET A 75 10.43 -11.73 -6.31
CA MET A 75 11.64 -12.29 -5.72
C MET A 75 11.75 -13.81 -5.93
N ARG A 76 10.64 -14.54 -5.76
CA ARG A 76 10.61 -15.99 -6.05
C ARG A 76 10.88 -16.31 -7.51
N LEU A 77 10.31 -15.56 -8.45
CA LEU A 77 10.54 -15.79 -9.88
C LEU A 77 11.99 -15.51 -10.30
N ASP A 78 12.62 -14.51 -9.70
CA ASP A 78 14.04 -14.20 -9.93
C ASP A 78 14.97 -15.30 -9.39
N GLU A 79 14.58 -15.95 -8.28
CA GLU A 79 15.29 -17.11 -7.72
C GLU A 79 15.25 -18.31 -8.68
N TYR A 80 14.07 -18.65 -9.23
CA TYR A 80 13.91 -19.74 -10.19
C TYR A 80 14.55 -19.47 -11.56
N SER A 81 14.65 -18.19 -11.97
CA SER A 81 15.28 -17.81 -13.24
C SER A 81 16.81 -17.86 -13.20
N ARG A 82 17.41 -17.98 -12.00
CA ARG A 82 18.86 -18.05 -11.78
C ARG A 82 19.38 -19.47 -11.57
N GLU A 83 18.52 -20.48 -11.45
CA GLU A 83 18.97 -21.87 -11.48
C GLU A 83 19.45 -22.21 -12.90
N PRO A 84 20.72 -22.58 -13.10
CA PRO A 84 21.17 -23.02 -14.40
C PRO A 84 20.46 -24.32 -14.71
N THR A 85 19.74 -24.35 -15.83
CA THR A 85 19.24 -25.56 -16.48
C THR A 85 20.41 -26.52 -16.67
N THR A 86 20.65 -27.35 -15.66
CA THR A 86 21.69 -28.37 -15.68
C THR A 86 21.13 -29.49 -16.51
N THR A 87 21.54 -29.46 -17.77
CA THR A 87 21.54 -30.49 -18.80
C THR A 87 21.34 -31.91 -18.26
N ARG A 88 20.40 -32.63 -18.86
CA ARG A 88 20.55 -34.07 -19.12
C ARG A 88 20.30 -34.32 -20.59
#